data_AF-A0A9W9Z5M5-F1
#
_entry.id   AF-A0A9W9Z5M5-F1
#
_cell.length_a   1.000
_cell.length_b   1.000
_cell.length_c   1.000
_cell.angle_alpha   90.00
_cell.angle_beta   90.00
_cell.angle_gamma   90.00
#
_symmetry.space_group_name_H-M   'P 1'
#
loop_
_entity.id
_entity.type
_entity.pdbx_description
1 polymer ?
#
loop_
_entity_poly.entity_id
_entity_poly.type
_entity_poly.pdbx_seq_one_letter_code
_entity_poly.pdbx_strand_id
1 'polypeptide(L)'
;MAQRVIHGMFVNPKGGDGKNYANDLKQEHLVKGNKVSLHDLRGNKTLKAVTRSTQASYSQQVVGENFDDQSKVSKNSTSHTYGDCKEDVKEMVASLRNLKPFTFSPDRLHKAFPNMSKSPLDQLDPVLLERWLTKNKRKIAATPYLNDDSDSDNDDDDDDNDDDVLPVLNDMDVDDDDEDNP
;
A
#
# COMPACT_ATOMS: atom_id res chain seq x y z
N MET A 1 16.62 39.12 -29.01
CA MET A 1 15.42 38.34 -28.63
C MET A 1 14.24 39.30 -28.54
N ALA A 2 13.47 39.46 -29.61
CA ALA A 2 12.30 40.34 -29.62
C ALA A 2 11.09 39.57 -29.09
N GLN A 3 10.72 39.78 -27.82
CA GLN A 3 9.48 39.23 -27.28
C GLN A 3 8.30 40.07 -27.78
N ARG A 4 7.47 39.47 -28.65
CA ARG A 4 6.20 40.04 -29.06
C ARG A 4 5.19 39.83 -27.93
N VAL A 5 4.92 40.89 -27.16
CA VAL A 5 3.83 40.89 -26.19
C VAL A 5 2.52 40.94 -26.97
N ILE A 6 1.82 39.80 -27.03
CA ILE A 6 0.48 39.75 -27.61
C ILE A 6 -0.50 40.23 -26.53
N HIS A 7 -1.26 41.27 -26.87
CA HIS A 7 -2.31 41.82 -26.00
C HIS A 7 -3.28 40.70 -25.57
N GLY A 8 -3.57 40.60 -24.28
CA GLY A 8 -4.51 39.60 -23.72
C GLY A 8 -3.88 38.29 -23.21
N MET A 9 -2.57 38.08 -23.36
CA MET A 9 -1.90 36.89 -22.79
C MET A 9 -1.65 37.00 -21.29
N PHE A 10 -1.47 38.21 -20.77
CA PHE A 10 -1.14 38.47 -19.38
C PHE A 10 -2.09 39.53 -18.80
N VAL A 11 -2.29 39.45 -17.49
CA VAL A 11 -3.11 40.37 -16.71
C VAL A 11 -2.34 40.87 -15.49
N ASN A 12 -2.62 42.11 -15.08
CA ASN A 12 -2.02 42.73 -13.90
C ASN A 12 -3.11 43.36 -13.01
N PRO A 13 -3.96 42.55 -12.35
CA PRO A 13 -5.06 43.08 -11.56
C PRO A 13 -4.62 43.82 -10.31
N LYS A 14 -3.41 43.55 -9.79
CA LYS A 14 -2.87 44.24 -8.59
C LYS A 14 -1.99 45.44 -8.94
N GLY A 15 -1.64 45.62 -10.22
CA GLY A 15 -0.71 46.64 -10.69
C GLY A 15 0.74 46.43 -10.23
N GLY A 16 1.66 47.18 -10.84
CA GLY A 16 3.09 47.18 -10.50
C GLY A 16 3.95 46.26 -11.37
N ASP A 17 5.26 46.52 -11.36
CA ASP A 17 6.23 45.79 -12.17
C ASP A 17 6.40 44.33 -11.69
N GLY A 18 6.58 43.41 -12.64
CA GLY A 18 6.74 41.98 -12.36
C GLY A 18 5.51 41.24 -11.79
N LYS A 19 4.37 41.92 -11.56
CA LYS A 19 3.16 41.33 -10.97
C LYS A 19 2.14 40.81 -12.00
N ASN A 20 2.59 40.68 -13.25
CA ASN A 20 1.79 40.10 -14.32
C ASN A 20 1.69 38.59 -14.14
N TYR A 21 0.53 38.02 -14.43
CA TYR A 21 0.37 36.57 -14.55
C TYR A 21 -0.45 36.22 -15.79
N ALA A 22 -0.38 34.96 -16.21
CA ALA A 22 -1.06 34.51 -17.42
C ALA A 22 -2.57 34.73 -17.30
N ASN A 23 -3.18 35.26 -18.36
CA ASN A 23 -4.62 35.51 -18.39
C ASN A 23 -5.42 34.20 -18.25
N ASP A 24 -4.91 33.09 -18.79
CA ASP A 24 -5.52 31.77 -18.62
C ASP A 24 -5.63 31.37 -17.14
N LEU A 25 -4.59 31.64 -16.35
CA LEU A 25 -4.62 31.41 -14.89
C LEU A 25 -5.68 32.27 -14.18
N LYS A 26 -5.93 33.50 -14.66
CA LYS A 26 -7.05 34.33 -14.16
C LYS A 26 -8.38 33.67 -14.48
N GLN A 27 -8.54 33.23 -15.72
CA GLN A 27 -9.75 32.58 -16.18
C GLN A 27 -10.00 31.27 -15.41
N GLU A 28 -8.95 30.48 -15.14
CA GLU A 28 -9.02 29.28 -14.32
C GLU A 28 -9.56 29.58 -12.91
N HIS A 29 -9.01 30.60 -12.24
CA HIS A 29 -9.51 31.02 -10.92
C HIS A 29 -10.98 31.43 -10.94
N LEU A 30 -11.40 32.21 -11.94
CA LEU A 30 -12.80 32.63 -12.11
C LEU A 30 -13.73 31.43 -12.38
N VAL A 31 -13.30 30.50 -13.23
CA VAL A 31 -14.05 29.27 -13.53
C VAL A 31 -14.16 28.41 -12.28
N LYS A 32 -13.08 28.27 -11.49
CA LYS A 32 -13.09 27.53 -10.23
C LYS A 32 -14.08 28.10 -9.23
N GLY A 33 -14.08 29.42 -9.01
CA GLY A 33 -15.03 30.09 -8.11
C GLY A 33 -16.49 29.93 -8.56
N ASN A 34 -16.74 30.08 -9.86
CA ASN A 34 -18.07 29.85 -10.43
C ASN A 34 -18.51 28.39 -10.28
N LYS A 35 -17.62 27.41 -10.49
CA LYS A 35 -17.94 25.98 -10.32
C LYS A 35 -18.41 25.67 -8.90
N VAL A 36 -17.78 26.25 -7.88
CA VAL A 36 -18.22 26.13 -6.48
C VAL A 36 -19.63 26.70 -6.32
N SER A 37 -19.86 27.93 -6.78
CA SER A 37 -21.18 28.58 -6.67
C SER A 37 -22.29 27.81 -7.41
N LEU A 38 -21.98 27.26 -8.59
CA LEU A 38 -22.92 26.48 -9.39
C LEU A 38 -23.15 25.07 -8.87
N HIS A 39 -22.19 24.50 -8.14
CA HIS A 39 -22.35 23.21 -7.47
C HIS A 39 -23.47 23.29 -6.43
N ASP A 40 -23.54 24.39 -5.68
CA ASP A 40 -24.53 24.60 -4.61
C ASP A 40 -25.96 24.80 -5.13
N LEU A 41 -26.13 25.14 -6.42
CA LEU A 41 -27.45 25.16 -7.08
C LEU A 41 -28.07 23.76 -7.22
N ARG A 42 -27.29 22.67 -7.08
CA ARG A 42 -27.76 21.27 -7.15
C ARG A 42 -28.66 21.01 -8.37
N GLY A 43 -29.91 20.58 -8.15
CA GLY A 43 -30.89 20.32 -9.22
C GLY A 43 -31.50 21.59 -9.84
N ASN A 44 -31.33 22.76 -9.22
CA ASN A 44 -31.91 24.02 -9.69
C ASN A 44 -30.99 24.78 -10.66
N LYS A 45 -30.36 24.06 -11.61
CA LYS A 45 -29.47 24.63 -12.64
C LYS A 45 -30.27 25.12 -13.85
N THR A 46 -31.21 26.03 -13.61
CA THR A 46 -31.89 26.75 -14.70
C THR A 46 -30.97 27.83 -15.28
N LEU A 47 -31.13 28.19 -16.56
CA LEU A 47 -30.33 29.27 -17.18
C LEU A 47 -30.40 30.56 -16.34
N LYS A 48 -31.61 30.91 -15.86
CA LYS A 48 -31.83 32.09 -15.02
C LYS A 48 -31.07 32.00 -13.67
N ALA A 49 -31.02 30.82 -13.05
CA ALA A 49 -30.28 30.64 -11.80
C ALA A 49 -28.76 30.69 -12.00
N VAL A 50 -28.26 30.06 -13.08
CA VAL A 50 -26.85 30.08 -13.46
C VAL A 50 -26.39 31.50 -13.76
N THR A 51 -27.09 32.23 -14.65
CA THR A 51 -26.75 33.62 -15.00
C THR A 51 -26.74 34.51 -13.76
N ARG A 52 -27.75 34.40 -12.89
CA ARG A 52 -27.82 35.18 -11.65
C ARG A 52 -26.64 34.87 -10.73
N SER A 53 -26.31 33.61 -10.53
CA SER A 53 -25.20 33.17 -9.66
C SER A 53 -23.84 33.65 -10.20
N THR A 54 -23.58 33.46 -11.50
CA THR A 54 -22.31 33.87 -12.13
C THR A 54 -22.15 35.40 -12.12
N GLN A 55 -23.21 36.16 -12.35
CA GLN A 55 -23.17 37.63 -12.26
C GLN A 55 -22.89 38.12 -10.82
N ALA A 56 -23.45 37.46 -9.82
CA ALA A 56 -23.26 37.83 -8.42
C ALA A 56 -21.89 37.39 -7.86
N SER A 57 -21.23 36.40 -8.46
CA SER A 57 -20.01 35.77 -7.93
C SER A 57 -18.91 36.77 -7.55
N TYR A 58 -18.66 37.77 -8.40
CA TYR A 58 -17.66 38.80 -8.11
C TYR A 58 -18.01 39.61 -6.86
N SER A 59 -19.27 40.04 -6.72
CA SER A 59 -19.71 40.82 -5.56
C SER A 59 -19.64 40.00 -4.26
N GLN A 60 -19.95 38.70 -4.33
CA GLN A 60 -19.86 37.81 -3.18
C GLN A 60 -18.42 37.66 -2.70
N GLN A 61 -17.46 37.52 -3.63
CA GLN A 61 -16.04 37.45 -3.30
C GLN A 61 -15.56 38.75 -2.63
N VAL A 62 -15.88 39.91 -3.20
CA VAL A 62 -15.47 41.22 -2.65
C VAL A 62 -16.03 41.44 -1.25
N VAL A 63 -17.31 41.08 -1.02
CA VAL A 63 -17.93 41.19 0.31
C VAL A 63 -17.27 40.23 1.30
N GLY A 64 -16.95 39.00 0.89
CA GLY A 64 -16.24 38.03 1.73
C GLY A 64 -14.84 38.51 2.12
N GLU A 65 -14.06 38.99 1.15
CA GLU A 65 -12.71 39.53 1.40
C GLU A 65 -12.75 40.73 2.36
N ASN A 66 -13.68 41.67 2.15
CA ASN A 66 -13.86 42.81 3.05
C ASN A 66 -14.29 42.40 4.46
N PHE A 67 -15.12 41.37 4.58
CA PHE A 67 -15.56 40.85 5.88
C PHE A 67 -14.38 40.20 6.62
N ASP A 68 -13.58 39.38 5.95
CA ASP A 68 -12.38 38.77 6.53
C ASP A 68 -11.37 39.82 6.99
N ASP A 69 -11.14 40.85 6.17
CA ASP A 69 -10.21 41.95 6.48
C ASP A 69 -10.68 42.77 7.71
N GLN A 70 -11.99 43.00 7.85
CA GLN A 70 -12.56 43.73 9.00
C GLN A 70 -12.61 42.87 10.28
N SER A 71 -12.93 41.60 10.15
CA SER A 71 -13.09 40.68 11.28
C SER A 71 -11.75 40.21 11.85
N LYS A 72 -10.62 40.51 11.19
CA LYS A 72 -9.27 40.04 11.53
C LYS A 72 -9.19 38.52 11.65
N VAL A 73 -10.12 37.81 11.00
CA VAL A 73 -10.07 36.35 10.91
C VAL A 73 -8.84 36.00 10.09
N SER A 74 -7.94 35.22 10.68
CA SER A 74 -6.78 34.72 9.96
C SER A 74 -7.25 33.90 8.77
N LYS A 75 -6.77 34.23 7.56
CA LYS A 75 -7.02 33.40 6.37
C LYS A 75 -6.62 31.96 6.67
N ASN A 76 -7.47 31.01 6.30
CA ASN A 76 -7.14 29.58 6.37
C ASN A 76 -5.95 29.33 5.44
N SER A 77 -4.74 29.39 6.00
CA SER A 77 -3.53 29.01 5.32
C SER A 77 -3.52 27.49 5.28
N THR A 78 -4.07 26.92 4.20
CA THR A 78 -3.79 25.52 3.84
C THR A 78 -2.39 25.49 3.25
N SER A 79 -1.41 25.78 4.09
CA SER A 79 -0.04 25.40 3.84
C SER A 79 -0.07 23.88 3.84
N HIS A 80 0.23 23.25 2.71
CA HIS A 80 0.90 21.97 2.75
C HIS A 80 2.24 22.25 3.43
N THR A 81 2.21 22.36 4.75
CA THR A 81 3.38 22.49 5.59
C THR A 81 4.06 21.15 5.42
N TYR A 82 5.06 21.09 4.56
CA TYR A 82 6.09 20.07 4.71
C TYR A 82 6.53 20.20 6.18
N GLY A 83 6.12 19.22 7.00
CA GLY A 83 6.54 19.17 8.39
C GLY A 83 8.06 19.23 8.39
N ASP A 84 8.63 20.23 9.06
CA ASP A 84 10.08 20.35 9.15
C ASP A 84 10.60 19.23 10.06
N CYS A 85 10.92 18.07 9.48
CA CYS A 85 11.40 16.89 10.21
C CYS A 85 12.84 17.06 10.75
N LYS A 86 13.46 18.24 10.65
CA LYS A 86 14.85 18.44 11.06
C LYS A 86 15.08 18.17 12.54
N GLU A 87 14.16 18.62 13.39
CA GLU A 87 14.28 18.41 14.84
C GLU A 87 14.04 16.94 15.20
N ASP A 88 13.05 16.30 14.57
CA ASP A 88 12.79 14.86 14.74
C ASP A 88 14.02 14.03 14.36
N VAL A 89 14.67 14.34 13.23
CA VAL A 89 15.89 13.66 12.79
C VAL A 89 17.05 13.88 13.76
N LYS A 90 17.21 15.09 14.31
CA LYS A 90 18.24 15.36 15.32
C LYS A 90 18.00 14.55 16.60
N GLU A 91 16.76 14.45 17.05
CA GLU A 91 16.40 13.69 18.24
C GLU A 91 16.63 12.19 18.04
N MET A 92 16.24 11.64 16.88
CA MET A 92 16.54 10.25 16.53
C MET A 92 18.05 9.97 16.54
N VAL A 93 18.86 10.86 15.95
CA VAL A 93 20.32 10.69 15.92
C VAL A 93 20.91 10.78 17.33
N ALA A 94 20.43 11.69 18.17
CA ALA A 94 20.86 11.79 19.58
C ALA A 94 20.54 10.51 20.35
N SER A 95 19.34 9.96 20.17
CA SER A 95 18.89 8.70 20.78
C SER A 95 19.74 7.51 20.33
N LEU A 96 20.00 7.39 19.01
CA LEU A 96 20.83 6.32 18.45
C LEU A 96 22.28 6.39 18.92
N ARG A 97 22.85 7.59 19.09
CA ARG A 97 24.21 7.79 19.64
C ARG A 97 24.33 7.30 21.08
N ASN A 98 23.29 7.49 21.89
CA ASN A 98 23.26 7.02 23.28
C ASN A 98 23.09 5.50 23.34
N LEU A 99 22.18 4.94 22.54
CA LEU A 99 21.85 3.52 22.55
C LEU A 99 22.93 2.64 21.90
N LYS A 100 23.73 3.19 20.99
CA LYS A 100 24.76 2.48 20.20
C LYS A 100 24.28 1.10 19.70
N PRO A 101 23.11 0.99 19.05
CA PRO A 101 22.49 -0.31 18.78
C PRO A 101 23.29 -1.19 17.81
N PHE A 102 24.22 -0.61 17.05
CA PHE A 102 25.04 -1.28 16.05
C PHE A 102 26.40 -1.74 16.58
N THR A 103 26.70 -1.56 17.87
CA THR A 103 27.92 -2.16 18.44
C THR A 103 27.75 -3.66 18.54
N PHE A 104 28.72 -4.41 18.03
CA PHE A 104 28.75 -5.85 18.18
C PHE A 104 28.80 -6.22 19.67
N SER A 105 27.91 -7.11 20.08
CA SER A 105 27.89 -7.67 21.42
C SER A 105 27.65 -9.16 21.29
N PRO A 106 28.61 -10.01 21.72
CA PRO A 106 28.42 -11.46 21.69
C PRO A 106 27.20 -11.83 22.54
N ASP A 107 26.40 -12.78 22.05
CA ASP A 107 25.22 -13.35 22.71
C ASP A 107 24.14 -12.35 23.14
N ARG A 108 23.99 -11.25 22.37
CA ARG A 108 22.89 -10.32 22.54
C ARG A 108 21.55 -10.99 22.21
N LEU A 109 20.70 -11.16 23.23
CA LEU A 109 19.34 -11.68 23.12
C LEU A 109 18.31 -10.59 23.44
N HIS A 110 17.11 -10.73 22.89
CA HIS A 110 16.01 -9.82 23.20
C HIS A 110 15.43 -10.14 24.59
N LYS A 111 15.23 -9.13 25.44
CA LYS A 111 14.74 -9.33 26.83
C LYS A 111 13.43 -10.12 26.91
N ALA A 112 12.52 -9.87 25.96
CA ALA A 112 11.24 -10.58 25.90
C ALA A 112 11.31 -11.94 25.19
N PHE A 113 12.39 -12.22 24.44
CA PHE A 113 12.55 -13.46 23.67
C PHE A 113 13.95 -14.05 23.90
N PRO A 114 14.22 -14.58 25.11
CA PRO A 114 15.53 -15.13 25.44
C PRO A 114 15.87 -16.41 24.66
N ASN A 115 14.86 -17.15 24.19
CA ASN A 115 15.04 -18.42 23.48
C ASN A 115 14.95 -18.29 21.95
N MET A 116 15.00 -17.07 21.41
CA MET A 116 14.96 -16.85 19.96
C MET A 116 16.30 -17.28 19.35
N SER A 117 16.26 -18.17 18.35
CA SER A 117 17.46 -18.58 17.64
C SER A 117 18.09 -17.43 16.87
N LYS A 118 19.41 -17.48 16.67
CA LYS A 118 20.15 -16.43 15.94
C LYS A 118 19.80 -16.48 14.46
N SER A 119 19.57 -17.67 13.93
CA SER A 119 19.12 -17.92 12.58
C SER A 119 17.84 -18.76 12.58
N PRO A 120 16.89 -18.50 11.67
CA PRO A 120 15.79 -19.42 11.38
C PRO A 120 16.27 -20.81 10.96
N LEU A 121 17.51 -20.92 10.45
CA LEU A 121 18.12 -22.20 10.06
C LEU A 121 18.67 -23.00 11.24
N ASP A 122 18.86 -22.39 12.42
CA ASP A 122 19.39 -23.12 13.59
C ASP A 122 18.40 -24.17 14.12
N GLN A 123 17.10 -24.03 13.79
CA GLN A 123 16.02 -24.94 14.17
C GLN A 123 15.56 -25.83 13.00
N LEU A 124 16.24 -25.75 11.85
CA LEU A 124 15.86 -26.51 10.67
C LEU A 124 16.22 -27.99 10.85
N ASP A 125 15.21 -28.85 10.93
CA ASP A 125 15.39 -30.29 10.84
C ASP A 125 15.55 -30.70 9.36
N PRO A 126 16.73 -31.19 8.94
CA PRO A 126 16.96 -31.59 7.55
C PRO A 126 16.05 -32.73 7.10
N VAL A 127 15.71 -33.65 8.00
CA VAL A 127 14.91 -34.85 7.69
C VAL A 127 13.45 -34.45 7.44
N LEU A 128 12.92 -33.56 8.28
CA LEU A 128 11.58 -33.02 8.11
C LEU A 128 11.47 -32.20 6.82
N LEU A 129 12.49 -31.39 6.51
CA LEU A 129 12.55 -30.62 5.27
C LEU A 129 12.55 -31.55 4.05
N GLU A 130 13.35 -32.61 4.06
CA GLU A 130 13.41 -33.57 2.97
C GLU A 130 12.07 -34.29 2.75
N ARG A 131 11.39 -34.70 3.83
CA ARG A 131 10.02 -35.25 3.76
C ARG A 131 9.05 -34.26 3.13
N TRP A 132 9.06 -33.01 3.59
CA TRP A 132 8.17 -31.96 3.07
C TRP A 132 8.43 -31.69 1.58
N LEU A 133 9.70 -31.59 1.18
CA LEU A 133 10.10 -31.41 -0.22
C LEU A 133 9.65 -32.58 -1.08
N THR A 134 9.81 -33.81 -0.60
CA THR A 134 9.44 -35.02 -1.35
C THR A 134 7.92 -35.11 -1.52
N LYS A 135 7.15 -34.81 -0.46
CA LYS A 135 5.68 -34.74 -0.53
C LYS A 135 5.21 -33.67 -1.53
N ASN A 136 5.77 -32.47 -1.47
CA ASN A 136 5.37 -31.38 -2.38
C ASN A 136 5.78 -31.63 -3.83
N LYS A 137 6.96 -32.21 -4.08
CA LYS A 137 7.37 -32.64 -5.43
C LYS A 137 6.38 -33.62 -6.04
N ARG A 138 5.92 -34.61 -5.25
CA ARG A 138 4.90 -35.57 -5.69
C ARG A 138 3.56 -34.89 -5.96
N LYS A 139 3.12 -33.97 -5.08
CA LYS A 139 1.87 -33.21 -5.28
C LYS A 139 1.91 -32.41 -6.58
N ILE A 140 2.99 -31.66 -6.82
CA ILE A 140 3.16 -30.86 -8.05
C ILE A 140 3.22 -31.75 -9.29
N ALA A 141 3.91 -32.88 -9.23
CA ALA A 141 3.98 -33.82 -10.35
C ALA A 141 2.62 -34.52 -10.62
N ALA A 142 1.82 -34.72 -9.57
CA ALA A 142 0.49 -35.33 -9.65
C ALA A 142 -0.60 -34.35 -10.10
N THR A 143 -0.38 -33.04 -9.97
CA THR A 143 -1.22 -31.98 -10.56
C THR A 143 -0.62 -31.50 -11.88
N PRO A 144 -0.87 -32.17 -13.02
CA PRO A 144 -0.66 -31.52 -14.30
C PRO A 144 -1.60 -30.31 -14.33
N TYR A 145 -1.08 -29.13 -14.64
CA TYR A 145 -1.84 -27.89 -14.81
C TYR A 145 -3.15 -28.15 -15.58
N LEU A 146 -4.25 -28.31 -14.85
CA LEU A 146 -5.58 -28.08 -15.37
C LEU A 146 -5.84 -26.61 -15.07
N ASN A 147 -5.75 -25.79 -16.11
CA ASN A 147 -6.48 -24.53 -16.13
C ASN A 147 -7.96 -24.91 -16.07
N ASP A 148 -8.52 -24.98 -14.87
CA ASP A 148 -9.96 -25.00 -14.69
C ASP A 148 -10.31 -24.04 -13.55
N ASP A 149 -10.81 -22.88 -13.93
CA ASP A 149 -11.43 -21.90 -13.05
C ASP A 149 -12.78 -22.48 -12.57
N SER A 150 -12.73 -23.51 -11.74
CA SER A 150 -13.89 -23.97 -10.99
C SER A 150 -13.56 -23.96 -9.50
N ASP A 151 -14.01 -22.90 -8.82
CA ASP A 151 -14.18 -22.86 -7.37
C ASP A 151 -15.01 -24.08 -6.96
N SER A 152 -14.36 -25.08 -6.39
CA SER A 152 -15.03 -26.12 -5.61
C SER A 152 -14.24 -26.34 -4.34
N ASP A 153 -14.60 -25.57 -3.33
CA ASP A 153 -14.37 -25.89 -1.93
C ASP A 153 -14.94 -27.31 -1.68
N ASN A 154 -14.06 -28.29 -1.55
CA ASN A 154 -14.37 -29.53 -0.86
C ASN A 154 -13.21 -29.80 0.10
N ASP A 155 -13.48 -29.45 1.36
CA ASP A 155 -12.81 -30.01 2.52
C ASP A 155 -13.07 -31.52 2.53
N ASP A 156 -12.01 -32.31 2.35
CA ASP A 156 -12.02 -33.72 2.76
C ASP A 156 -10.83 -33.92 3.72
N ASP A 157 -11.18 -33.88 5.01
CA ASP A 157 -10.41 -34.39 6.13
C ASP A 157 -10.33 -35.92 6.01
N ASP A 158 -9.20 -36.45 5.53
CA ASP A 158 -8.88 -37.88 5.65
C ASP A 158 -7.83 -38.08 6.75
N ASP A 159 -8.36 -38.49 7.89
CA ASP A 159 -7.71 -38.92 9.13
C ASP A 159 -7.34 -40.42 9.01
N ASP A 160 -6.25 -40.74 8.32
CA ASP A 160 -5.75 -42.12 8.21
C ASP A 160 -4.71 -42.41 9.32
N ASN A 161 -5.24 -42.78 10.48
CA ASN A 161 -4.59 -43.69 11.43
C ASN A 161 -4.66 -45.11 10.85
N ASP A 162 -3.53 -45.68 10.44
CA ASP A 162 -3.38 -47.13 10.34
C ASP A 162 -2.00 -47.54 10.87
N ASP A 163 -2.00 -47.89 12.15
CA ASP A 163 -1.10 -48.90 12.69
C ASP A 163 -1.43 -50.23 11.98
N ASP A 164 -0.51 -50.76 11.16
CA ASP A 164 -0.58 -52.18 10.84
C ASP A 164 0.78 -52.86 10.73
N VAL A 165 0.79 -54.00 11.41
CA VAL A 165 1.91 -54.81 11.86
C VAL A 165 2.47 -55.64 10.70
N LEU A 166 3.80 -55.71 10.60
CA LEU A 166 4.51 -56.57 9.64
C LEU A 166 4.17 -58.06 9.87
N PRO A 167 3.70 -58.82 8.86
CA PRO A 167 3.59 -60.27 9.00
C PRO A 167 4.94 -60.93 8.79
N VAL A 168 5.27 -61.79 9.75
CA VAL A 168 6.42 -62.71 9.80
C VAL A 168 6.31 -63.73 8.67
N LEU A 169 7.35 -63.86 7.84
CA LEU A 169 7.52 -64.96 6.90
C LEU A 169 8.24 -66.12 7.60
N ASN A 170 7.53 -67.22 7.84
CA ASN A 170 8.07 -68.56 8.03
C ASN A 170 6.96 -69.59 7.85
N ASP A 171 7.12 -70.44 6.84
CA ASP A 171 6.63 -71.83 6.68
C ASP A 171 7.33 -72.29 5.36
N MET A 172 8.40 -73.09 5.36
CA MET A 172 8.50 -74.51 5.72
C MET A 172 7.23 -75.29 5.40
N ASP A 173 7.21 -75.88 4.20
CA ASP A 173 6.63 -77.20 4.00
C ASP A 173 7.54 -78.02 3.07
N VAL A 174 7.88 -79.18 3.60
CA VAL A 174 8.57 -80.33 3.01
C VAL A 174 7.49 -81.21 2.36
N ASP A 175 7.85 -81.91 1.28
CA ASP A 175 7.46 -83.30 0.93
C ASP A 175 7.78 -83.47 -0.57
N ASP A 176 8.90 -84.11 -0.92
CA ASP A 176 9.05 -85.57 -1.16
C ASP A 176 8.11 -86.08 -2.27
N ASP A 177 8.70 -86.47 -3.41
CA ASP A 177 8.39 -87.77 -4.04
C ASP A 177 9.40 -88.11 -5.15
N ASP A 178 9.73 -89.40 -5.13
CA ASP A 178 10.74 -90.17 -5.83
C ASP A 178 10.63 -90.21 -7.39
N GLU A 179 11.74 -90.51 -8.07
CA GLU A 179 11.96 -91.79 -8.77
C GLU A 179 13.08 -91.73 -9.84
N ASP A 180 14.03 -92.65 -9.66
CA ASP A 180 14.83 -93.47 -10.61
C ASP A 180 15.42 -92.87 -11.90
N ASN A 181 16.77 -92.79 -12.04
CA ASN A 181 17.75 -93.84 -12.49
C ASN A 181 17.77 -94.00 -14.04
N PRO A 182 18.86 -94.42 -14.76
CA PRO A 182 20.05 -95.19 -14.38
C PRO A 182 21.43 -94.51 -14.54
#